data_AF-A0A7S2MSV3-F1
#
_entry.id   AF-A0A7S2MSV3-F1
#
_cell.length_a   1.000
_cell.length_b   1.000
_cell.length_c   1.000
_cell.angle_alpha   90.00
_cell.angle_beta   90.00
_cell.angle_gamma   90.00
#
_symmetry.space_group_name_H-M   'P 1'
#
loop_
_entity.id
_entity.type
_entity.pdbx_description
1 polymer ?
#
loop_
_entity_poly.entity_id
_entity_poly.type
_entity_poly.pdbx_seq_one_letter_code
_entity_poly.pdbx_strand_id
1 'polypeptide(L)'
;AELPACTARKELCISCPIGAGCTATLPRELVCGASAAGARLVANLDMRKALKGNRLFPESVQVDCLDPACVGIGYLGFDHVMCFVCEQQWPADEFAGRDAAGSEGYEAGYLDMDGMTVSVKRCPKCKVRIEKNGGCDHMTCGLCRHEFWWSTGKPYR
;
A
#
# COMPACT_ATOMS: atom_id res chain seq x y z
N ALA A 1 0.15 23.50 16.12
CA ALA A 1 1.14 22.72 15.34
C ALA A 1 1.02 21.20 15.57
N GLU A 2 0.00 20.70 16.26
CA GLU A 2 -0.07 19.27 16.67
C GLU A 2 -0.88 18.38 15.72
N LEU A 3 -1.70 18.95 14.82
CA LEU A 3 -2.48 18.15 13.85
C LEU A 3 -1.59 17.32 12.90
N PRO A 4 -0.46 17.83 12.35
CA PRO A 4 0.44 17.00 11.55
C PRO A 4 1.02 15.81 12.32
N ALA A 5 1.31 15.98 13.62
CA ALA A 5 1.78 14.89 14.46
C ALA A 5 0.70 13.80 14.65
N CYS A 6 -0.56 14.22 14.81
CA CYS A 6 -1.70 13.30 14.87
C CYS A 6 -1.86 12.52 13.56
N THR A 7 -1.71 13.21 12.42
CA THR A 7 -1.74 12.58 11.09
C THR A 7 -0.62 11.55 10.94
N ALA A 8 0.62 11.91 11.29
CA ALA A 8 1.77 11.02 11.19
C ALA A 8 1.61 9.76 12.07
N ARG A 9 1.03 9.91 13.28
CA ARG A 9 0.76 8.81 14.20
C ARG A 9 -0.52 8.03 13.88
N LYS A 10 -1.35 8.53 12.94
CA LYS A 10 -2.68 8.00 12.62
C LYS A 10 -3.57 7.90 13.88
N GLU A 11 -3.40 8.81 14.83
CA GLU A 11 -4.07 8.85 16.12
C GLU A 11 -4.14 10.27 16.68
N LEU A 12 -5.15 10.59 17.49
CA LEU A 12 -5.22 11.88 18.18
C LEU A 12 -4.20 11.93 19.32
N CYS A 13 -3.27 12.88 19.24
CA CYS A 13 -2.20 13.05 20.22
C CYS A 13 -1.97 14.51 20.65
N ILE A 14 -3.02 15.33 20.63
CA ILE A 14 -2.93 16.76 21.01
C ILE A 14 -2.87 16.86 22.53
N SER A 15 -1.82 17.50 23.04
CA SER A 15 -1.59 17.60 24.49
C SER A 15 -2.45 18.71 25.12
N CYS A 16 -2.84 18.52 26.38
CA CYS A 16 -3.59 19.53 27.12
C CYS A 16 -2.74 20.80 27.36
N PRO A 17 -3.19 22.00 26.94
CA PRO A 17 -2.42 23.23 27.07
C PRO A 17 -2.47 23.87 28.48
N ILE A 18 -3.30 23.33 29.39
CA ILE A 18 -3.68 24.00 30.64
C ILE A 18 -2.63 23.85 31.76
N GLY A 19 -1.63 22.98 31.61
CA GLY A 19 -0.56 22.87 32.60
C GLY A 19 0.69 22.19 32.08
N ALA A 20 1.86 22.73 32.45
CA ALA A 20 3.19 22.27 32.03
C ALA A 20 3.54 20.83 32.46
N GLY A 21 2.64 20.13 33.18
CA GLY A 21 2.78 18.72 33.57
C GLY A 21 1.56 17.87 33.25
N CYS A 22 0.60 18.36 32.46
CA CYS A 22 -0.58 17.59 32.09
C CYS A 22 -0.25 16.66 30.92
N THR A 23 -0.30 15.34 31.15
CA THR A 23 -0.08 14.32 30.12
C THR A 23 -1.38 13.88 29.42
N ALA A 24 -2.50 14.52 29.72
CA ALA A 24 -3.79 14.19 29.13
C ALA A 24 -3.86 14.67 27.67
N THR A 25 -4.37 13.81 26.80
CA THR A 25 -4.75 14.18 25.44
C THR A 25 -6.10 14.88 25.43
N LEU A 26 -6.27 15.87 24.55
CA LEU A 26 -7.53 16.57 24.41
C LEU A 26 -8.65 15.61 23.97
N PRO A 27 -9.86 15.70 24.58
CA PRO A 27 -11.03 14.95 24.13
C PRO A 27 -11.40 15.28 22.68
N ARG A 28 -12.00 14.30 21.99
CA ARG A 28 -12.36 14.40 20.56
C ARG A 28 -13.30 15.57 20.31
N GLU A 29 -14.25 15.78 21.21
CA GLU A 29 -15.27 16.82 21.14
C GLU A 29 -14.63 18.20 21.16
N LEU A 30 -13.59 18.38 21.99
CA LEU A 30 -12.85 19.63 22.08
C LEU A 30 -12.01 19.87 20.82
N VAL A 31 -11.38 18.83 20.28
CA VAL A 31 -10.62 18.92 19.01
C VAL A 31 -11.53 19.28 17.84
N CYS A 32 -12.73 18.68 17.77
CA CYS A 32 -13.75 19.02 16.78
C CYS A 32 -14.23 20.47 16.91
N GLY A 33 -14.50 20.92 18.14
CA GLY A 33 -14.98 22.29 18.39
C GLY A 33 -13.91 23.36 18.17
N ALA A 34 -12.63 23.02 18.30
CA ALA A 34 -11.52 23.98 18.21
C ALA A 34 -11.20 24.43 16.78
N SER A 35 -11.37 23.57 15.76
CA SER A 35 -11.10 23.94 14.37
C SER A 35 -11.73 22.99 13.35
N ALA A 36 -12.03 23.51 12.15
CA ALA A 36 -12.51 22.69 11.03
C ALA A 36 -11.49 21.62 10.60
N ALA A 37 -10.19 21.95 10.64
CA ALA A 37 -9.12 21.00 10.35
C ALA A 37 -9.07 19.86 11.39
N GLY A 38 -9.25 20.18 12.68
CA GLY A 38 -9.37 19.20 13.75
C GLY A 38 -10.59 18.30 13.56
N ALA A 39 -11.77 18.87 13.31
CA ALA A 39 -12.99 18.10 13.05
C ALA A 39 -12.83 17.12 11.87
N ARG A 40 -12.22 17.58 10.76
CA ARG A 40 -11.94 16.73 9.60
C ARG A 40 -10.96 15.60 9.94
N LEU A 41 -9.91 15.88 10.70
CA LEU A 41 -8.97 14.85 11.12
C LEU A 41 -9.65 13.79 12.00
N VAL A 42 -10.47 14.21 12.96
CA VAL A 42 -11.24 13.30 13.83
C VAL A 42 -12.14 12.39 12.98
N ALA A 43 -12.89 12.95 12.03
CA ALA A 43 -13.73 12.18 11.12
C ALA A 43 -12.93 11.18 10.26
N ASN A 44 -11.76 11.60 9.74
CA ASN A 44 -10.91 10.71 8.94
C ASN A 44 -10.31 9.57 9.77
N LEU A 45 -9.99 9.82 11.05
CA LEU A 45 -9.52 8.78 11.98
C LEU A 45 -10.65 7.79 12.34
N ASP A 46 -11.90 8.25 12.43
CA ASP A 46 -13.05 7.35 12.58
C ASP A 46 -13.26 6.47 11.36
N MET A 47 -13.17 7.05 10.16
CA MET A 47 -13.24 6.30 8.92
C MET A 47 -12.13 5.23 8.87
N ARG A 48 -10.88 5.59 9.21
CA ARG A 48 -9.78 4.63 9.33
C ARG A 48 -10.13 3.50 10.30
N LYS A 49 -10.63 3.81 11.49
CA LYS A 49 -10.98 2.81 12.52
C LYS A 49 -12.08 1.85 12.01
N ALA A 50 -13.09 2.37 11.32
CA ALA A 50 -14.16 1.57 10.73
C ALA A 50 -13.64 0.62 9.66
N LEU A 51 -12.79 1.12 8.75
CA LEU A 51 -12.17 0.33 7.68
C LEU A 51 -11.24 -0.76 8.24
N LYS A 52 -10.44 -0.43 9.27
CA LYS A 52 -9.59 -1.41 9.98
C LYS A 52 -10.41 -2.58 10.56
N GLY A 53 -11.65 -2.33 10.98
CA GLY A 53 -12.55 -3.33 11.56
C GLY A 53 -13.29 -4.20 10.52
N ASN A 54 -13.04 -4.01 9.22
CA ASN A 54 -13.73 -4.76 8.18
C ASN A 54 -13.31 -6.24 8.17
N ARG A 55 -14.28 -7.15 8.30
CA ARG A 55 -14.03 -8.60 8.30
C ARG A 55 -13.72 -9.18 6.91
N LEU A 56 -14.19 -8.53 5.84
CA LEU A 56 -13.93 -8.97 4.46
C LEU A 56 -12.53 -8.55 3.99
N PHE A 57 -12.00 -7.48 4.57
CA PHE A 57 -10.70 -6.92 4.24
C PHE A 57 -9.84 -6.89 5.52
N PRO A 58 -9.30 -8.04 5.95
CA PRO A 58 -8.50 -8.13 7.17
C PRO A 58 -7.23 -7.27 7.09
N GLU A 59 -6.58 -7.02 8.24
CA GLU A 59 -5.39 -6.16 8.34
C GLU A 59 -4.27 -6.56 7.37
N SER A 60 -4.14 -7.84 7.03
CA SER A 60 -3.14 -8.35 6.08
C SER A 60 -3.29 -7.82 4.65
N VAL A 61 -4.47 -7.32 4.27
CA VAL A 61 -4.72 -6.72 2.94
C VAL A 61 -4.95 -5.21 3.02
N GLN A 62 -4.70 -4.59 4.17
CA GLN A 62 -4.84 -3.16 4.36
C GLN A 62 -3.49 -2.48 4.18
N VAL A 63 -3.47 -1.37 3.43
CA VAL A 63 -2.27 -0.56 3.23
C VAL A 63 -2.54 0.88 3.57
N ASP A 64 -1.54 1.56 4.11
CA ASP A 64 -1.60 3.00 4.38
C ASP A 64 -1.58 3.82 3.09
N CYS A 65 -2.25 4.97 3.12
CA CYS A 65 -2.12 5.96 2.06
C CYS A 65 -0.67 6.39 1.88
N LEU A 66 -0.23 6.52 0.62
CA LEU A 66 1.12 6.97 0.26
C LEU A 66 1.40 8.43 0.64
N ASP A 67 0.37 9.24 0.84
CA ASP A 67 0.52 10.60 1.35
C ASP A 67 0.73 10.58 2.87
N PRO A 68 1.90 10.99 3.39
CA PRO A 68 2.16 11.07 4.83
C PRO A 68 1.27 12.10 5.54
N ALA A 69 0.66 13.04 4.81
CA ALA A 69 -0.31 14.00 5.32
C ALA A 69 -1.76 13.46 5.35
N CYS A 70 -1.99 12.21 4.94
CA CYS A 70 -3.29 11.55 4.98
C CYS A 70 -3.31 10.45 6.05
N VAL A 71 -4.47 10.21 6.68
CA VAL A 71 -4.66 9.09 7.64
C VAL A 71 -5.39 7.88 7.04
N GLY A 72 -5.76 7.95 5.75
CA GLY A 72 -6.55 6.92 5.10
C GLY A 72 -5.82 5.60 4.88
N ILE A 73 -6.62 4.58 4.57
CA ILE A 73 -6.16 3.27 4.13
C ILE A 73 -6.79 2.93 2.79
N GLY A 74 -6.18 1.97 2.09
CA GLY A 74 -6.76 1.27 0.96
C GLY A 74 -6.68 -0.25 1.16
N TYR A 75 -7.33 -1.01 0.27
CA TYR A 75 -7.30 -2.47 0.30
C TYR A 75 -6.58 -3.04 -0.92
N LEU A 76 -5.79 -4.08 -0.69
CA LEU A 76 -5.21 -4.93 -1.73
C LEU A 76 -6.26 -5.93 -2.25
N GLY A 77 -5.96 -6.58 -3.37
CA GLY A 77 -6.84 -7.55 -4.03
C GLY A 77 -7.43 -7.08 -5.37
N PHE A 78 -7.00 -5.91 -5.85
CA PHE A 78 -7.38 -5.31 -7.13
C PHE A 78 -6.15 -4.71 -7.83
N ASP A 79 -6.26 -4.39 -9.12
CA ASP A 79 -5.16 -3.80 -9.92
C ASP A 79 -4.67 -2.45 -9.35
N HIS A 80 -5.61 -1.68 -8.79
CA HIS A 80 -5.34 -0.38 -8.17
C HIS A 80 -5.86 -0.37 -6.74
N VAL A 81 -5.07 0.23 -5.86
CA VAL A 81 -5.48 0.57 -4.52
C VAL A 81 -5.97 2.01 -4.52
N MET A 82 -7.06 2.27 -3.82
CA MET A 82 -7.60 3.60 -3.61
C MET A 82 -7.64 3.90 -2.12
N CYS A 83 -7.20 5.10 -1.73
CA CYS A 83 -7.38 5.59 -0.37
C CYS A 83 -8.84 6.00 -0.14
N PHE A 84 -9.50 5.45 0.89
CA PHE A 84 -10.89 5.80 1.24
C PHE A 84 -11.07 7.17 1.91
N VAL A 85 -10.00 7.96 2.06
CA VAL A 85 -10.04 9.29 2.67
C VAL A 85 -9.71 10.38 1.68
N CYS A 86 -8.59 10.27 0.95
CA CYS A 86 -8.16 11.28 -0.02
C CYS A 86 -8.38 10.86 -1.48
N GLU A 87 -8.89 9.65 -1.73
CA GLU A 87 -9.20 9.11 -3.07
C GLU A 87 -8.00 8.99 -4.01
N GLN A 88 -6.78 9.26 -3.53
CA GLN A 88 -5.56 8.96 -4.26
C GLN A 88 -5.53 7.48 -4.61
N GLN A 89 -5.24 7.20 -5.88
CA GLN A 89 -5.09 5.85 -6.41
C GLN A 89 -3.63 5.58 -6.73
N TRP A 90 -3.22 4.33 -6.51
CA TRP A 90 -1.90 3.85 -6.89
C TRP A 90 -1.97 2.37 -7.33
N PRO A 91 -1.06 1.93 -8.21
CA PRO A 91 -0.95 0.53 -8.58
C PRO A 91 -0.72 -0.37 -7.35
N ALA A 92 -1.40 -1.51 -7.27
CA ALA A 92 -1.24 -2.43 -6.13
C ALA A 92 0.18 -3.03 -6.02
N ASP A 93 0.89 -3.09 -7.14
CA ASP A 93 2.26 -3.60 -7.21
C ASP A 93 3.32 -2.67 -6.57
N GLU A 94 3.00 -1.39 -6.37
CA GLU A 94 3.90 -0.42 -5.74
C GLU A 94 4.09 -0.70 -4.23
N PHE A 95 3.15 -1.42 -3.60
CA PHE A 95 3.21 -1.82 -2.19
C PHE A 95 3.63 -3.28 -1.99
N ALA A 96 3.42 -4.15 -2.99
CA ALA A 96 3.90 -5.54 -2.98
C ALA A 96 5.43 -5.66 -2.86
N GLY A 97 6.17 -4.56 -2.99
CA GLY A 97 7.63 -4.52 -2.91
C GLY A 97 8.25 -4.09 -1.57
N ARG A 98 7.47 -3.79 -0.50
CA ARG A 98 8.07 -3.30 0.77
C ARG A 98 8.20 -4.34 1.88
N ASP A 99 7.37 -5.38 1.91
CA ASP A 99 7.50 -6.48 2.90
C ASP A 99 7.30 -7.89 2.32
N ALA A 100 7.05 -8.06 1.02
CA ALA A 100 6.92 -9.38 0.38
C ALA A 100 8.28 -9.96 -0.03
N ALA A 101 9.26 -9.95 0.88
CA ALA A 101 10.40 -10.86 0.79
C ALA A 101 9.92 -12.30 1.08
N GLY A 102 9.05 -12.87 0.24
CA GLY A 102 8.62 -14.26 0.44
C GLY A 102 7.41 -14.80 -0.31
N SER A 103 6.59 -14.01 -1.02
CA SER A 103 5.49 -14.58 -1.82
C SER A 103 5.81 -14.53 -3.31
N GLU A 104 6.03 -15.71 -3.86
CA GLU A 104 6.33 -16.04 -5.24
C GLU A 104 5.44 -15.29 -6.24
N GLY A 105 6.08 -14.57 -7.15
CA GLY A 105 5.45 -13.64 -8.08
C GLY A 105 4.51 -14.33 -9.07
N TYR A 106 3.21 -14.08 -8.86
CA TYR A 106 2.16 -14.27 -9.86
C TYR A 106 1.68 -12.89 -10.32
N GLU A 107 2.06 -12.51 -11.54
CA GLU A 107 1.56 -11.31 -12.23
C GLU A 107 0.80 -11.78 -13.48
N ALA A 108 -0.27 -11.06 -13.79
CA ALA A 108 -1.36 -11.44 -14.68
C ALA A 108 -0.92 -12.07 -16.01
N GLY A 109 -1.58 -13.16 -16.39
CA GLY A 109 -1.47 -13.75 -17.72
C GLY A 109 -2.65 -13.32 -18.60
N TYR A 110 -2.39 -13.04 -19.88
CA TYR A 110 -3.42 -12.87 -20.89
C TYR A 110 -3.34 -13.98 -21.94
N LEU A 111 -4.42 -14.20 -22.69
CA LEU A 111 -4.40 -15.09 -23.84
C LEU A 111 -3.95 -14.29 -25.06
N ASP A 112 -2.96 -14.79 -25.82
CA ASP A 112 -2.62 -14.22 -27.11
C ASP A 112 -3.68 -14.57 -28.19
N MET A 113 -3.50 -14.06 -29.41
CA MET A 113 -4.42 -14.29 -30.53
C MET A 113 -4.54 -15.77 -30.93
N ASP A 114 -3.56 -16.61 -30.58
CA ASP A 114 -3.54 -18.05 -30.81
C ASP A 114 -4.07 -18.84 -29.59
N GLY A 115 -4.57 -18.14 -28.56
CA GLY A 115 -5.13 -18.73 -27.35
C GLY A 115 -4.09 -19.28 -26.38
N MET A 116 -2.80 -18.96 -26.53
CA MET A 116 -1.76 -19.35 -25.59
C MET A 116 -1.71 -18.40 -24.40
N THR A 117 -1.52 -18.96 -23.20
CA THR A 117 -1.36 -18.17 -21.98
C THR A 117 0.01 -17.51 -21.96
N VAL A 118 0.02 -16.19 -22.13
CA VAL A 118 1.22 -15.35 -21.97
C VAL A 118 1.30 -14.91 -20.53
N SER A 119 2.26 -15.48 -19.79
CA SER A 119 2.53 -15.03 -18.42
C SER A 119 3.52 -13.87 -18.44
N VAL A 120 3.23 -12.80 -17.70
CA VAL A 120 4.09 -11.62 -17.62
C VAL A 120 4.76 -11.57 -16.24
N LYS A 121 6.08 -11.38 -16.20
CA LYS A 121 6.82 -11.10 -14.96
C LYS A 121 7.83 -9.98 -15.18
N ARG A 122 8.31 -9.38 -14.09
CA ARG A 122 9.37 -8.37 -14.14
C ARG A 122 10.74 -9.01 -14.02
N CYS A 123 11.73 -8.47 -14.74
CA CYS A 123 13.12 -8.86 -14.57
C CYS A 123 13.56 -8.60 -13.11
N PRO A 124 14.18 -9.57 -12.41
CA PRO A 124 14.61 -9.37 -11.03
C PRO A 124 15.68 -8.28 -10.90
N LYS A 125 16.49 -8.03 -11.95
CA LYS A 125 17.57 -7.04 -11.99
C LYS A 125 17.10 -5.65 -12.42
N CYS A 126 16.55 -5.49 -13.63
CA CYS A 126 16.21 -4.16 -14.18
C CYS A 126 14.71 -3.82 -14.15
N LYS A 127 13.87 -4.72 -13.61
CA LYS A 127 12.41 -4.55 -13.45
C LYS A 127 11.60 -4.32 -14.74
N VAL A 128 12.23 -4.42 -15.93
CA VAL A 128 11.49 -4.41 -17.20
C VAL A 128 10.51 -5.59 -17.25
N ARG A 129 9.34 -5.37 -17.86
CA ARG A 129 8.37 -6.43 -18.10
C ARG A 129 8.92 -7.43 -19.11
N ILE A 130 8.73 -8.71 -18.84
CA ILE A 130 9.12 -9.84 -19.67
C ILE A 130 7.87 -10.69 -19.85
N GLU A 131 7.55 -10.99 -21.10
CA GLU A 131 6.50 -11.92 -21.49
C GLU A 131 7.12 -13.30 -21.69
N LYS A 132 6.54 -14.32 -21.06
CA LYS A 132 6.93 -15.71 -21.28
C LYS A 132 5.85 -16.39 -22.14
N ASN A 133 6.23 -16.66 -23.38
CA ASN A 133 5.39 -17.34 -24.38
C ASN A 133 5.57 -18.87 -24.32
N GLY A 134 5.48 -19.45 -23.12
CA GLY A 134 5.78 -20.87 -22.89
C GLY A 134 7.29 -21.19 -22.88
N GLY A 135 7.64 -22.48 -22.76
CA GLY A 135 9.04 -22.95 -22.80
C GLY A 135 9.72 -23.13 -21.43
N CYS A 136 11.06 -23.27 -21.47
CA CYS A 136 11.92 -23.58 -20.33
C CYS A 136 11.79 -22.55 -19.17
N ASP A 137 12.13 -22.97 -17.96
CA ASP A 137 12.10 -22.10 -16.78
C ASP A 137 13.31 -21.13 -16.73
N HIS A 138 14.39 -21.42 -17.45
CA HIS A 138 15.52 -20.51 -17.58
C HIS A 138 15.20 -19.35 -18.53
N MET A 139 15.31 -18.11 -18.05
CA MET A 139 15.02 -16.89 -18.79
C MET A 139 16.20 -15.92 -18.80
N THR A 140 16.40 -15.24 -19.93
CA THR A 140 17.38 -14.17 -20.09
C THR A 140 16.65 -12.85 -20.38
N CYS A 141 16.90 -11.81 -19.58
CA CYS A 141 16.30 -10.50 -19.81
C CYS A 141 16.83 -9.86 -21.11
N GLY A 142 15.94 -9.52 -22.05
CA GLY A 142 16.33 -8.88 -23.32
C GLY A 142 17.02 -7.52 -23.17
N LEU A 143 16.72 -6.78 -22.09
CA LEU A 143 17.30 -5.46 -21.83
C LEU A 143 18.65 -5.53 -21.10
N CYS A 144 18.71 -6.19 -19.95
CA CYS A 144 19.90 -6.20 -19.10
C CYS A 144 20.76 -7.47 -19.20
N ARG A 145 20.34 -8.44 -20.03
CA ARG A 145 20.97 -9.75 -20.23
C ARG A 145 21.18 -10.59 -18.96
N HIS A 146 20.48 -10.26 -17.88
CA HIS A 146 20.51 -11.06 -16.66
C HIS A 146 19.76 -12.37 -16.88
N GLU A 147 20.40 -13.47 -16.53
CA GLU A 147 19.86 -14.82 -16.59
C GLU A 147 19.31 -15.22 -15.23
N PHE A 148 18.08 -15.73 -15.21
CA PHE A 148 17.37 -16.08 -13.98
C PHE A 148 16.34 -17.19 -14.22
N TRP A 149 15.91 -17.83 -13.15
CA TRP A 149 14.81 -18.80 -13.16
C TRP A 149 13.46 -18.10 -13.10
N TRP A 150 12.56 -18.37 -14.03
CA TRP A 150 11.24 -17.75 -14.10
C TRP A 150 10.37 -18.08 -12.88
N SER A 151 10.44 -19.32 -12.39
CA SER A 151 9.74 -19.77 -11.19
C SER A 151 10.14 -18.98 -9.94
N THR A 152 11.44 -18.80 -9.70
CA THR A 152 11.98 -18.28 -8.44
C THR A 152 12.54 -16.85 -8.50
N GLY A 153 12.78 -16.31 -9.69
CA GLY A 153 13.48 -15.04 -9.89
C GLY A 153 14.97 -15.05 -9.51
N LYS A 154 15.54 -16.22 -9.12
CA LYS A 154 16.94 -16.34 -8.71
C LYS A 154 17.89 -16.34 -9.91
N PRO A 155 19.13 -15.83 -9.77
CA PRO A 155 20.14 -15.89 -10.83
C PRO A 155 20.38 -17.32 -11.34
N TYR A 156 20.60 -17.47 -12.65
CA TYR A 156 20.89 -18.76 -13.28
C TYR A 156 22.37 -19.18 -13.17
N ARG A 157 23.25 -18.27 -12.72
CA ARG A 157 24.62 -18.47 -12.25
C ARG A 157 24.98 -17.40 -11.23
#